data_AF-A0A8S2PFF6-F1
#
_entry.id   AF-A0A8S2PFF6-F1
#
_cell.length_a   1.000
_cell.length_b   1.000
_cell.length_c   1.000
_cell.angle_alpha   90.00
_cell.angle_beta   90.00
_cell.angle_gamma   90.00
#
_symmetry.space_group_name_H-M   'P 1'
#
loop_
_entity.id
_entity.type
_entity.pdbx_description
1 polymer ?
#
loop_
_entity_poly.entity_id
_entity_poly.type
_entity_poly.pdbx_seq_one_letter_code
_entity_poly.pdbx_strand_id
1 'polypeptide(L)'
;MQHILNPRKIYYSILIITILYNAINVQHYGTITFSDNKSNRAQFICIPPDASVTHVKKLMLRHWCQHKPSLVISITGGAKNYNMSGKLLRAFRRGLRKVATTTGTK
;
A
#
# COMPACT_ATOMS: atom_id res chain seq x y z
N MET A 1 19.29 22.03 -17.58
CA MET A 1 18.44 21.35 -18.58
C MET A 1 17.10 21.02 -17.93
N GLN A 2 16.06 21.82 -18.18
CA GLN A 2 14.71 21.51 -17.69
C GLN A 2 14.04 20.55 -18.67
N HIS A 3 13.75 19.33 -18.23
CA HIS A 3 12.93 18.39 -19.00
C HIS A 3 11.49 18.93 -19.04
N ILE A 4 11.13 19.58 -20.14
CA ILE A 4 9.76 20.01 -20.41
C ILE A 4 8.92 18.74 -20.60
N LEU A 5 8.12 18.41 -19.59
CA LEU A 5 7.16 17.31 -19.68
C LEU A 5 6.10 17.67 -20.73
N ASN A 6 5.94 16.80 -21.73
CA ASN A 6 5.02 17.01 -22.85
C ASN A 6 3.57 17.13 -22.32
N PRO A 7 2.87 18.25 -22.55
CA PRO A 7 1.57 18.52 -21.96
C PRO A 7 0.52 17.47 -22.37
N ARG A 8 0.60 16.92 -23.59
CA ARG A 8 -0.32 15.85 -24.02
C ARG A 8 -0.14 14.58 -23.20
N LYS A 9 1.09 14.21 -22.83
CA LYS A 9 1.34 13.05 -21.95
C LYS A 9 0.76 13.25 -20.55
N ILE A 10 0.77 14.49 -20.04
CA ILE A 10 0.16 14.83 -18.76
C ILE A 10 -1.36 14.66 -18.83
N TYR A 11 -2.01 15.18 -19.87
CA TYR A 11 -3.46 15.03 -20.07
C TYR A 11 -3.91 13.57 -20.16
N TYR A 12 -3.22 12.73 -20.95
CA TYR A 12 -3.55 11.31 -21.02
C TYR A 12 -3.32 10.58 -19.70
N SER A 13 -2.28 10.95 -18.95
CA SER A 13 -2.01 10.34 -17.65
C SER A 13 -3.10 10.69 -16.64
N ILE A 14 -3.52 11.96 -16.58
CA ILE A 14 -4.62 12.43 -15.72
C ILE A 14 -5.93 11.76 -16.15
N LEU A 15 -6.25 11.73 -17.44
CA LEU A 15 -7.47 11.13 -17.97
C LEU A 15 -7.55 9.63 -17.66
N ILE A 16 -6.45 8.89 -17.83
CA ILE A 16 -6.37 7.47 -17.47
C ILE A 16 -6.55 7.27 -15.96
N ILE A 17 -5.96 8.14 -15.13
CA ILE A 17 -6.16 8.10 -13.68
C ILE A 17 -7.64 8.31 -13.36
N THR A 18 -8.28 9.35 -13.90
CA THR A 18 -9.70 9.65 -13.68
C THR A 18 -10.62 8.53 -14.14
N ILE A 19 -10.38 7.91 -15.31
CA ILE A 19 -11.17 6.79 -15.81
C ILE A 19 -11.02 5.56 -14.90
N LEU A 20 -9.82 5.30 -14.39
CA LEU A 20 -9.59 4.17 -13.46
C LEU A 20 -10.21 4.41 -12.09
N TYR A 21 -10.22 5.65 -11.61
CA TYR A 21 -10.90 6.04 -10.38
C TYR A 21 -12.42 6.01 -10.50
N ASN A 22 -13.00 6.19 -11.69
CA ASN A 22 -14.45 6.05 -11.90
C ASN A 22 -14.89 4.60 -12.16
N ALA A 23 -14.03 3.76 -12.75
CA ALA A 23 -14.33 2.34 -13.02
C ALA A 23 -14.30 1.48 -11.74
N ILE A 24 -13.60 1.94 -10.72
CA ILE A 24 -13.62 1.37 -9.38
C ILE A 24 -14.55 2.30 -8.60
N ASN A 25 -15.67 1.82 -8.07
CA ASN A 25 -16.53 2.65 -7.23
C ASN A 25 -15.85 2.89 -5.87
N VAL A 26 -14.69 3.56 -5.89
CA VAL A 26 -13.89 3.92 -4.72
C VAL A 26 -14.66 5.00 -3.99
N GLN A 27 -15.20 4.64 -2.83
CA GLN A 27 -16.00 5.58 -2.06
C GLN A 27 -15.14 6.66 -1.41
N HIS A 28 -13.95 6.29 -0.91
CA HIS A 28 -13.06 7.20 -0.20
C HIS A 28 -11.58 6.81 -0.39
N TYR A 29 -10.69 7.78 -0.53
CA TYR A 29 -9.23 7.57 -0.60
C TYR A 29 -8.49 8.79 -0.05
N GLY A 30 -7.23 8.60 0.37
CA GLY A 30 -6.40 9.72 0.83
C GLY A 30 -5.20 9.28 1.66
N THR A 31 -4.68 10.21 2.47
CA THR A 31 -3.58 9.96 3.41
C THR A 31 -4.06 10.25 4.83
N ILE A 32 -3.88 9.30 5.74
CA ILE A 32 -4.10 9.47 7.19
C ILE A 32 -2.77 9.87 7.83
N THR A 33 -2.82 10.86 8.72
CA THR A 33 -1.70 11.27 9.56
C THR A 33 -2.03 10.94 11.01
N PHE A 34 -1.19 10.15 11.67
CA PHE A 34 -1.40 9.83 13.08
C PHE A 34 -0.85 10.95 13.97
N SER A 35 -1.65 11.40 14.92
CA SER A 35 -1.36 12.56 15.78
C SER A 35 -0.13 12.33 16.68
N ASP A 36 0.16 11.08 17.00
CA ASP A 36 1.25 10.63 17.86
C ASP A 36 2.62 10.68 17.16
N ASN A 37 2.66 10.67 15.83
CA ASN A 37 3.88 10.76 15.05
C ASN A 37 3.61 11.34 13.65
N LYS A 38 3.90 12.62 13.48
CA LYS A 38 3.73 13.36 12.20
C LYS A 38 4.48 12.75 11.01
N SER A 39 5.49 11.90 11.24
CA SER A 39 6.22 11.20 10.18
C SER A 39 5.52 9.93 9.68
N ASN A 40 4.54 9.42 10.42
CA ASN A 40 3.75 8.25 10.03
C ASN A 40 2.53 8.69 9.22
N ARG A 41 2.72 8.86 7.91
CA ARG A 41 1.64 9.05 6.94
C ARG A 41 1.31 7.72 6.29
N ALA A 42 0.04 7.31 6.33
CA ALA A 42 -0.43 6.08 5.69
C ALA A 42 -1.41 6.40 4.56
N GLN A 43 -1.22 5.79 3.39
CA GLN A 43 -2.21 5.86 2.31
C GLN A 43 -3.35 4.89 2.61
N PHE A 44 -4.60 5.30 2.34
CA PHE A 44 -5.78 4.45 2.50
C PHE A 44 -6.72 4.54 1.31
N ILE A 45 -7.51 3.48 1.13
CA ILE A 45 -8.61 3.40 0.18
C ILE A 45 -9.74 2.56 0.77
N CYS A 46 -10.97 3.04 0.62
CA CYS A 46 -12.18 2.29 0.92
C CYS A 46 -12.75 1.76 -0.40
N ILE A 47 -12.77 0.44 -0.53
CA ILE A 47 -13.31 -0.26 -1.69
C ILE A 47 -14.62 -0.98 -1.31
N PRO A 48 -15.57 -1.12 -2.24
CA PRO A 48 -16.78 -1.89 -1.99
C PRO A 48 -16.46 -3.40 -1.90
N PRO A 49 -17.31 -4.20 -1.23
CA PRO A 49 -17.03 -5.63 -0.99
C PRO A 49 -16.85 -6.47 -2.26
N ASP A 50 -17.47 -6.05 -3.37
CA ASP A 50 -17.47 -6.70 -4.68
C ASP A 50 -16.39 -6.15 -5.63
N ALA A 51 -15.51 -5.26 -5.15
CA ALA A 51 -14.45 -4.70 -5.95
C ALA A 51 -13.53 -5.80 -6.51
N SER A 52 -13.31 -5.78 -7.83
CA SER A 52 -12.40 -6.73 -8.49
C SER A 52 -10.95 -6.62 -7.98
N VAL A 53 -10.34 -7.76 -7.64
CA VAL A 53 -8.95 -7.88 -7.18
C VAL A 53 -7.96 -7.24 -8.18
N THR A 54 -8.24 -7.36 -9.48
CA THR A 54 -7.42 -6.79 -10.55
C THR A 54 -7.34 -5.27 -10.43
N HIS A 55 -8.44 -4.63 -10.02
CA HIS A 55 -8.49 -3.19 -9.81
C HIS A 55 -7.68 -2.75 -8.59
N VAL A 56 -7.80 -3.45 -7.46
CA VAL A 56 -7.01 -3.19 -6.24
C VAL A 56 -5.51 -3.31 -6.54
N LYS A 57 -5.11 -4.35 -7.25
CA LYS A 57 -3.72 -4.55 -7.68
C LYS A 57 -3.21 -3.40 -8.54
N LYS A 58 -4.02 -2.93 -9.49
CA LYS A 58 -3.66 -1.80 -10.36
C LYS A 58 -3.48 -0.51 -9.55
N LEU A 59 -4.32 -0.29 -8.54
CA LEU A 59 -4.22 0.83 -7.63
C LEU A 59 -2.90 0.83 -6.86
N MET A 60 -2.57 -0.28 -6.22
CA MET A 60 -1.33 -0.43 -5.45
C MET A 60 -0.09 -0.20 -6.33
N LEU A 61 -0.02 -0.83 -7.50
CA LEU A 61 1.18 -0.78 -8.34
C LEU A 61 1.34 0.53 -9.10
N ARG A 62 0.25 1.13 -9.59
CA ARG A 62 0.33 2.32 -10.46
C ARG A 62 0.12 3.64 -9.71
N HIS A 63 -0.81 3.69 -8.77
CA HIS A 63 -1.20 4.96 -8.13
C HIS A 63 -0.46 5.20 -6.82
N TRP A 64 -0.19 4.15 -6.05
CA TRP A 64 0.68 4.23 -4.86
C TRP A 64 2.16 3.94 -5.16
N CYS A 65 2.49 3.79 -6.45
CA CYS A 65 3.85 3.58 -6.96
C CYS A 65 4.59 2.45 -6.21
N GLN A 66 3.88 1.42 -5.77
CA GLN A 66 4.50 0.27 -5.10
C GLN A 66 5.14 -0.64 -6.16
N HIS A 67 6.35 -1.11 -5.88
CA HIS A 67 6.96 -2.15 -6.72
C HIS A 67 6.20 -3.47 -6.56
N LYS A 68 6.25 -4.31 -7.60
CA LYS A 68 5.69 -5.67 -7.50
C LYS A 68 6.44 -6.42 -6.39
N PRO A 69 5.75 -6.97 -5.37
CA PRO A 69 6.42 -7.74 -4.34
C PRO A 69 6.91 -9.08 -4.90
N SER A 70 8.11 -9.48 -4.49
CA SER A 70 8.70 -10.80 -4.78
C SER A 70 8.29 -11.87 -3.76
N LEU A 71 7.80 -11.44 -2.60
CA LEU A 71 7.26 -12.27 -1.52
C LEU A 71 6.05 -11.58 -0.88
N VAL A 72 5.01 -12.35 -0.60
CA VAL A 72 3.83 -11.91 0.15
C VAL A 72 3.78 -12.71 1.44
N ILE A 73 3.71 -12.02 2.58
CA ILE A 73 3.61 -12.63 3.91
C ILE A 73 2.22 -12.30 4.44
N SER A 74 1.43 -13.33 4.77
CA SER A 74 0.16 -13.18 5.47
C SER A 74 0.33 -13.58 6.93
N ILE A 75 -0.08 -12.70 7.84
CA ILE A 75 -0.07 -12.94 9.29
C ILE A 75 -1.50 -12.79 9.78
N THR A 76 -2.03 -13.84 10.40
CA THR A 76 -3.38 -13.88 10.96
C THR A 76 -3.32 -13.99 12.48
N GLY A 77 -4.31 -13.45 13.18
CA GLY A 77 -4.43 -13.49 14.63
C GLY A 77 -5.87 -13.25 15.09
N GLY A 78 -6.09 -13.19 16.40
CA GLY A 78 -7.39 -12.86 16.98
C GLY A 78 -7.53 -11.37 17.31
N ALA A 79 -8.77 -10.92 17.53
CA ALA A 79 -9.06 -9.54 17.97
C ALA A 79 -8.68 -9.27 19.45
N LYS A 80 -8.53 -10.33 20.25
CA LYS A 80 -8.15 -10.24 21.66
C LYS A 80 -6.64 -10.16 21.82
N ASN A 81 -6.20 -9.46 22.87
CA ASN A 81 -4.79 -9.40 23.24
C ASN A 81 -4.25 -10.81 23.51
N TYR A 82 -3.19 -11.18 22.79
CA TYR A 82 -2.46 -12.43 23.00
C TYR A 82 -1.12 -12.13 23.68
N ASN A 83 -0.87 -12.75 24.83
CA ASN A 83 0.37 -12.54 25.58
C ASN A 83 1.43 -13.59 25.19
N MET A 84 2.51 -13.14 24.56
CA MET A 84 3.69 -13.98 24.25
C MET A 84 4.78 -13.78 25.28
N SER A 85 5.53 -14.84 25.59
CA SER A 85 6.75 -14.70 26.39
C SER A 85 7.74 -13.74 25.71
N GLY A 86 8.48 -12.97 26.51
CA GLY A 86 9.39 -11.95 25.98
C GLY A 86 10.45 -12.51 25.03
N LYS A 87 10.93 -13.74 25.28
CA LYS A 87 11.90 -14.42 24.40
C LYS A 87 11.28 -14.76 23.03
N LEU A 88 10.06 -15.30 23.03
CA LEU A 88 9.34 -15.64 21.80
C LEU A 88 9.01 -14.39 20.98
N LEU A 89 8.48 -13.34 21.62
CA LEU A 89 8.15 -12.09 20.96
C LEU A 89 9.38 -11.44 20.29
N ARG A 90 10.55 -11.47 20.96
CA ARG A 90 11.81 -10.97 20.39
C ARG A 90 12.25 -11.78 19.17
N ALA A 91 12.21 -13.11 19.27
CA ALA A 91 12.58 -13.99 18.16
C ALA A 91 11.66 -13.77 16.95
N PHE A 92 10.35 -13.70 17.18
CA PHE A 92 9.33 -13.45 16.16
C PHE A 92 9.54 -12.11 15.45
N ARG A 93 9.66 -11.01 16.20
CA ARG A 93 9.90 -9.66 15.65
C ARG A 93 11.18 -9.59 14.83
N ARG A 94 12.26 -10.22 15.31
CA ARG A 94 13.55 -10.25 14.62
C ARG A 94 13.46 -11.02 13.30
N GLY A 95 12.85 -12.21 13.34
CA GLY A 95 12.64 -13.04 12.14
C GLY A 95 11.82 -12.30 11.09
N LEU A 96 10.68 -11.74 11.48
CA LEU A 96 9.79 -11.04 10.56
C LEU A 96 10.46 -9.81 9.93
N ARG A 97 11.15 -9.00 10.74
CA ARG A 97 11.90 -7.84 10.24
C ARG A 97 12.97 -8.27 9.24
N LYS A 98 13.71 -9.34 9.55
CA LYS A 98 14.78 -9.83 8.69
C LYS A 98 14.24 -10.25 7.32
N VAL A 99 13.14 -11.00 7.27
CA VAL A 99 12.54 -11.42 5.99
C VAL A 99 12.00 -10.22 5.20
N ALA A 100 11.34 -9.28 5.86
CA ALA A 100 10.78 -8.09 5.21
C ALA A 100 11.89 -7.21 4.59
N THR A 101 13.00 -7.00 5.29
CA THR A 101 14.09 -6.17 4.78
C THR A 101 14.90 -6.84 3.68
N THR A 102 15.13 -8.15 3.75
CA THR A 102 15.94 -8.85 2.72
C THR A 102 15.19 -9.05 1.40
N THR A 103 13.87 -9.03 1.43
CA THR A 103 13.05 -9.35 0.24
C THR A 103 12.61 -8.10 -0.54
N GLY A 104 12.71 -6.91 0.06
CA GLY A 104 12.38 -5.62 -0.56
C GLY A 104 13.54 -4.89 -1.25
N THR A 105 14.78 -5.38 -1.15
CA THR A 105 15.98 -4.72 -1.70
C THR A 105 16.50 -5.38 -2.98
N LYS A 106 15.62 -5.62 -3.96
CA LYS A 106 16.03 -6.05 -5.31
C LYS A 106 15.59 -5.05 -6.36
#